data_AF-A0A7M7HAS0-F1
#
_entry.id   AF-A0A7M7HAS0-F1
#
_cell.length_a   1.000
_cell.length_b   1.000
_cell.length_c   1.000
_cell.angle_alpha   90.00
_cell.angle_beta   90.00
_cell.angle_gamma   90.00
#
_symmetry.space_group_name_H-M   'P 1'
#
loop_
_entity.id
_entity.type
_entity.pdbx_description
1 polymer ?
#
loop_
_entity_poly.entity_id
_entity_poly.type
_entity_poly.pdbx_seq_one_letter_code
_entity_poly.pdbx_strand_id
1 'polypeptide(L)'
;MLVYCGSIRQTASILSMSEDCLRTGDKALVHFRFIKHPEYIKPGQRMVFREGRTKAVGNVLRLIPHSGPGSTHTSRASKPNKVQQNRQNPNAQISEGVDGNNPVENQTAI
;
A
#
# COMPACT_ATOMS: atom_id res chain seq x y z
N MET A 1 11.55 28.48 5.43
CA MET A 1 10.90 29.06 4.22
C MET A 1 9.38 29.03 4.39
N LEU A 2 8.64 30.04 3.93
CA LEU A 2 7.17 30.05 4.03
C LEU A 2 6.54 29.25 2.90
N VAL A 3 5.64 28.32 3.22
CA VAL A 3 5.00 27.42 2.27
C VAL A 3 3.50 27.71 2.22
N TYR A 4 2.99 27.90 1.00
CA TYR A 4 1.57 28.07 0.70
C TYR A 4 1.06 26.81 0.02
N CYS A 5 0.04 26.18 0.59
CA CYS A 5 -0.58 24.98 0.04
C CYS A 5 -2.10 25.08 0.27
N GLY A 6 -2.83 25.62 -0.71
CA GLY A 6 -4.24 25.99 -0.52
C GLY A 6 -4.40 27.01 0.61
N SER A 7 -5.12 26.64 1.68
CA SER A 7 -5.32 27.46 2.88
C SER A 7 -4.15 27.43 3.87
N ILE A 8 -3.24 26.46 3.75
CA ILE A 8 -2.11 26.29 4.66
C ILE A 8 -1.06 27.37 4.39
N ARG A 9 -0.62 28.06 5.46
CA ARG A 9 0.44 29.07 5.46
C ARG A 9 1.39 28.80 6.62
N GLN A 10 2.42 27.99 6.38
CA GLN A 10 3.31 27.53 7.44
C GLN A 10 4.77 27.58 7.02
N THR A 11 5.67 27.73 8.00
CA THR A 11 7.10 27.61 7.75
C THR A 11 7.50 26.14 7.63
N ALA A 12 8.37 25.87 6.66
CA ALA A 12 8.98 24.57 6.43
C ALA A 12 10.50 24.67 6.43
N SER A 13 11.13 23.57 6.84
CA SER A 13 12.58 23.33 6.68
C SER A 13 12.80 22.32 5.56
N ILE A 14 13.71 22.64 4.65
CA ILE A 14 14.18 21.69 3.63
C ILE A 14 15.11 20.70 4.34
N LEU A 15 14.87 19.41 4.13
CA LEU A 15 15.66 18.31 4.68
C LEU A 15 16.69 17.83 3.66
N SER A 16 16.28 17.69 2.41
CA SER A 16 17.17 17.35 1.29
C SER A 16 16.58 17.79 -0.04
N MET A 17 17.46 17.91 -1.04
CA MET A 17 17.11 18.18 -2.43
C MET A 17 17.88 17.21 -3.33
N SER A 18 17.34 16.92 -4.52
CA SER A 18 18.05 16.10 -5.51
C SER A 18 19.20 16.83 -6.20
N GLU A 19 19.19 18.16 -6.18
CA GLU A 19 20.21 19.03 -6.77
C GLU A 19 20.71 20.00 -5.70
N ASP A 20 22.02 20.27 -5.68
CA ASP A 20 22.64 21.15 -4.69
C ASP A 20 22.34 22.64 -4.95
N CYS A 21 22.23 23.02 -6.22
CA CYS A 21 22.02 24.39 -6.67
C CYS A 21 20.89 24.47 -7.70
N LEU A 22 19.90 25.33 -7.46
CA LEU A 22 18.77 25.54 -8.35
C LEU A 22 18.72 26.98 -8.85
N ARG A 23 18.58 27.15 -10.16
CA ARG A 23 18.33 28.41 -10.87
C ARG A 23 16.92 28.42 -11.45
N THR A 24 16.53 29.54 -12.04
CA THR A 24 15.25 29.68 -12.73
C THR A 24 15.15 28.69 -13.88
N GLY A 25 14.09 27.87 -13.87
CA GLY A 25 13.83 26.86 -14.89
C GLY A 25 14.18 25.44 -14.44
N ASP A 26 15.00 25.30 -13.40
CA ASP A 26 15.42 24.01 -12.89
C ASP A 26 14.28 23.30 -12.16
N LYS A 27 14.32 21.97 -12.19
CA LYS A 27 13.37 21.10 -11.50
C LYS A 27 14.15 20.16 -10.60
N ALA A 28 13.71 20.02 -9.36
CA ALA A 28 14.29 19.09 -8.41
C ALA A 28 13.22 18.50 -7.49
N LEU A 29 13.57 17.38 -6.89
CA LEU A 29 12.80 16.77 -5.83
C LEU A 29 13.25 17.39 -4.51
N VAL A 30 12.28 17.92 -3.76
CA VAL A 30 12.53 18.57 -2.46
C VAL A 30 11.83 17.77 -1.38
N HIS A 31 12.60 17.28 -0.41
CA HIS A 31 12.07 16.71 0.82
C HIS A 31 12.09 17.80 1.89
N PHE A 32 10.93 18.10 2.46
CA PHE A 32 10.79 19.12 3.50
C PHE A 32 9.81 18.65 4.58
N ARG A 33 9.85 19.33 5.72
CA ARG A 33 8.85 19.17 6.79
C ARG A 33 8.34 20.52 7.25
N PHE A 34 7.11 20.52 7.73
CA PHE A 34 6.55 21.64 8.48
C PHE A 34 7.21 21.77 9.85
N ILE A 35 7.43 23.01 10.30
CA ILE A 35 8.18 23.29 11.53
C ILE A 35 7.28 23.22 12.75
N LYS A 36 6.08 23.81 12.68
CA LYS A 36 5.25 24.07 13.87
C LYS A 36 4.35 22.88 14.20
N HIS A 37 3.64 22.36 13.20
CA HIS A 37 2.78 21.20 13.37
C HIS A 37 2.61 20.45 12.04
N PRO A 38 2.27 19.14 12.08
CA PRO A 38 1.84 18.42 10.90
C PRO A 38 0.63 19.09 10.24
N GLU A 39 0.54 18.96 8.92
CA GLU A 39 -0.57 19.48 8.12
C GLU A 39 -1.15 18.37 7.26
N TYR A 40 -2.46 18.41 7.06
CA TYR A 40 -3.11 17.49 6.14
C TYR A 40 -2.92 17.95 4.70
N ILE A 41 -2.31 17.10 3.88
CA ILE A 41 -1.98 17.39 2.48
C ILE A 41 -2.35 16.18 1.62
N LYS A 42 -2.71 16.43 0.36
CA LYS A 42 -2.93 15.38 -0.63
C LYS A 42 -1.83 15.39 -1.71
N PRO A 43 -1.43 14.22 -2.25
CA PRO A 43 -0.63 14.17 -3.47
C PRO A 43 -1.28 14.96 -4.61
N GLY A 44 -0.46 15.58 -5.45
CA GLY A 44 -0.89 16.46 -6.55
C GLY A 44 -1.23 17.89 -6.13
N GLN A 45 -1.33 18.19 -4.84
CA GLN A 45 -1.66 19.53 -4.38
C GLN A 45 -0.55 20.52 -4.71
N ARG A 46 -0.93 21.66 -5.31
CA ARG A 46 0.00 22.72 -5.70
C ARG A 46 0.51 23.47 -4.48
N MET A 47 1.81 23.69 -4.45
CA MET A 47 2.53 24.39 -3.38
C MET A 47 3.40 25.51 -3.92
N VAL A 48 3.60 26.54 -3.10
CA VAL A 48 4.48 27.66 -3.40
C VAL A 48 5.41 27.91 -2.22
N PHE A 49 6.71 27.94 -2.51
CA PHE A 49 7.77 28.25 -1.57
C PHE A 49 8.12 29.75 -1.67
N ARG A 50 8.08 30.46 -0.54
CA ARG A 50 8.31 31.90 -0.46
C ARG A 50 9.33 32.29 0.60
N GLU A 51 10.11 33.30 0.25
CA GLU A 51 11.03 34.03 1.11
C GLU A 51 11.05 35.47 0.61
N GLY A 52 10.06 36.26 1.05
CA GLY A 52 9.68 37.54 0.44
C GLY A 52 8.97 37.37 -0.90
N ARG A 53 9.69 36.90 -1.93
CA ARG A 53 9.15 36.59 -3.27
C ARG A 53 8.91 35.09 -3.44
N THR A 54 8.21 34.71 -4.51
CA THR A 54 8.07 33.31 -4.91
C THR A 54 9.40 32.78 -5.40
N LYS A 55 9.90 31.72 -4.76
CA LYS A 55 11.18 31.10 -5.08
C LYS A 55 10.99 29.82 -5.89
N ALA A 56 9.96 29.04 -5.57
CA ALA A 56 9.61 27.84 -6.32
C ALA A 56 8.10 27.59 -6.29
N VAL A 57 7.63 26.89 -7.32
CA VAL A 57 6.26 26.39 -7.44
C VAL A 57 6.36 24.91 -7.78
N GLY A 58 5.60 24.06 -7.09
CA GLY A 58 5.64 22.61 -7.32
C GLY A 58 4.36 21.94 -6.88
N ASN A 59 4.31 20.62 -7.04
CA ASN A 59 3.20 19.78 -6.59
C ASN A 59 3.71 18.76 -5.58
N VAL A 60 2.86 18.38 -4.64
CA VAL A 60 3.15 17.32 -3.66
C VAL A 60 3.23 15.99 -4.40
N LEU A 61 4.35 15.28 -4.28
CA LEU A 61 4.53 13.98 -4.94
C LEU A 61 4.20 12.81 -4.01
N ARG A 62 4.67 12.87 -2.75
CA ARG A 62 4.51 11.80 -1.77
C ARG A 62 4.40 12.40 -0.37
N LEU A 63 3.55 11.81 0.46
CA LEU A 63 3.47 12.13 1.89
C LEU A 63 4.36 11.16 2.66
N ILE A 64 5.13 11.68 3.60
CA ILE A 64 5.95 10.88 4.51
C ILE A 64 5.35 11.03 5.90
N PRO A 65 4.69 9.99 6.44
CA PRO A 65 4.13 10.05 7.79
C PRO A 65 5.22 10.35 8.81
N HIS A 66 4.89 11.16 9.81
CA HIS A 66 5.76 11.29 10.97
C HIS A 66 5.66 10.00 11.79
N SER A 67 6.50 9.01 11.48
CA SER A 67 6.71 7.86 12.33
C SER A 67 7.42 8.36 13.59
N GLY A 68 6.71 8.44 14.71
CA GLY A 68 7.38 8.47 16.01
C GLY A 68 8.26 7.23 16.17
N PRO A 69 9.21 7.22 17.12
CA PRO A 69 10.10 6.09 17.38
C PRO A 69 9.31 4.91 17.98
N GLY A 70 8.47 4.25 17.17
CA GLY A 70 7.58 3.17 17.59
C GLY A 70 6.60 2.62 16.54
N SER A 71 6.49 3.17 15.32
CA SER A 71 5.59 2.60 14.31
C SER A 71 6.29 1.53 13.47
N THR A 72 6.50 0.34 14.04
CA THR A 72 6.60 -0.90 13.25
C THR A 72 5.24 -1.12 12.58
N HIS A 73 5.13 -0.78 11.30
CA HIS A 73 3.98 -1.18 10.49
C HIS A 73 4.00 -2.71 10.35
N THR A 74 3.34 -3.43 11.26
CA THR A 74 2.92 -4.81 10.99
C THR A 74 1.91 -4.76 9.86
N SER A 75 2.32 -5.22 8.67
CA SER A 75 1.41 -5.56 7.58
C SER A 75 0.30 -6.45 8.13
N ARG A 76 -0.95 -5.98 8.04
CA ARG A 76 -2.13 -6.80 8.35
C ARG A 76 -2.19 -7.92 7.31
N ALA A 77 -1.62 -9.07 7.64
CA ALA A 77 -1.86 -10.31 6.93
C ALA A 77 -3.35 -10.67 7.06
N SER A 78 -4.05 -10.69 5.94
CA SER A 78 -5.39 -11.23 5.78
C SER A 78 -5.40 -12.72 6.16
N LYS A 79 -6.03 -13.06 7.29
CA LYS A 79 -6.28 -14.46 7.67
C LYS A 79 -7.30 -15.09 6.69
N PRO A 80 -7.05 -16.28 6.12
CA PRO A 80 -8.05 -17.01 5.35
C PRO A 80 -9.10 -17.62 6.29
N ASN A 81 -10.36 -17.49 5.90
CA ASN A 81 -11.53 -17.94 6.65
C ASN A 81 -11.65 -19.48 6.54
N LYS A 82 -11.60 -20.20 7.68
CA LYS A 82 -11.79 -21.66 7.72
C LYS A 82 -13.27 -21.94 7.98
N VAL A 83 -13.97 -22.49 6.99
CA VAL A 83 -15.37 -22.92 7.09
C VAL A 83 -15.44 -24.18 7.96
N GLN A 84 -16.18 -24.12 9.06
CA GLN A 84 -16.53 -25.21 9.98
C GLN A 84 -17.93 -24.80 10.49
N GLN A 85 -19.02 -25.56 10.39
CA GLN A 85 -19.25 -26.93 10.87
C GLN A 85 -20.75 -27.21 10.58
N ASN A 86 -21.17 -28.43 10.23
CA ASN A 86 -22.23 -29.09 11.00
C ASN A 86 -22.32 -30.60 10.73
N ARG A 87 -22.46 -31.37 11.82
CA ARG A 87 -22.79 -32.81 11.86
C ARG A 87 -24.31 -32.94 11.98
N GLN A 88 -24.94 -33.97 11.40
CA GLN A 88 -25.65 -35.05 12.12
C GLN A 88 -26.37 -36.06 11.16
N ASN A 89 -26.28 -37.34 11.56
CA ASN A 89 -26.82 -38.64 11.08
C ASN A 89 -28.39 -38.73 11.06
N PRO A 90 -29.12 -39.86 10.77
CA PRO A 90 -28.76 -41.25 10.33
C PRO A 90 -29.70 -41.94 9.28
N ASN A 91 -29.32 -43.16 8.84
CA ASN A 91 -30.14 -44.35 8.47
C ASN A 91 -30.79 -44.53 7.06
N ALA A 92 -30.85 -45.81 6.65
CA ALA A 92 -31.46 -46.45 5.45
C ALA A 92 -30.68 -46.28 4.12
N GLN A 93 -30.43 -47.28 3.26
CA GLN A 93 -31.07 -48.57 3.02
C GLN A 93 -30.12 -49.49 2.21
N ILE A 94 -30.21 -50.80 2.43
CA ILE A 94 -29.51 -51.89 1.71
C ILE A 94 -30.39 -52.35 0.55
N SER A 95 -29.82 -52.50 -0.66
CA SER A 95 -30.27 -53.41 -1.74
C SER A 95 -29.21 -53.40 -2.86
N GLU A 96 -28.39 -54.45 -3.01
CA GLU A 96 -28.54 -55.63 -3.90
C GLU A 96 -27.84 -55.48 -5.26
N GLY A 97 -27.07 -56.52 -5.63
CA GLY A 97 -26.30 -56.71 -6.87
C GLY A 97 -24.92 -57.31 -6.57
N VAL A 98 -24.63 -58.64 -6.58
CA VAL A 98 -24.67 -59.62 -7.71
C VAL A 98 -23.90 -59.05 -8.92
N ASP A 99 -22.78 -59.53 -9.45
CA ASP A 99 -21.93 -60.74 -9.36
C ASP A 99 -20.46 -60.26 -9.58
N GLY A 100 -19.41 -60.83 -9.00
CA GLY A 100 -18.83 -62.11 -9.44
C GLY A 100 -18.10 -61.98 -10.79
N ASN A 101 -16.80 -61.64 -10.80
CA ASN A 101 -15.76 -62.52 -11.38
C ASN A 101 -14.36 -61.92 -11.36
N ASN A 102 -13.44 -62.80 -10.96
CA ASN A 102 -11.99 -62.67 -10.91
C ASN A 102 -11.35 -62.70 -12.32
N PRO A 103 -10.05 -62.36 -12.41
CA PRO A 103 -9.36 -62.04 -13.66
C PRO A 103 -8.85 -63.29 -14.38
N VAL A 104 -8.38 -63.16 -15.63
CA VAL A 104 -7.16 -63.78 -16.17
C VAL A 104 -6.98 -63.42 -17.66
N GLU A 105 -5.77 -62.93 -17.93
CA GLU A 105 -4.90 -63.11 -19.10
C GLU A 105 -5.49 -63.64 -20.42
N ASN A 106 -5.16 -63.00 -21.53
CA ASN A 106 -3.96 -63.39 -22.31
C ASN A 106 -3.84 -62.56 -23.60
N GLN A 107 -2.60 -62.09 -23.84
CA GLN A 107 -1.80 -62.21 -25.08
C GLN A 107 -2.46 -61.83 -26.43
N THR A 108 -1.80 -61.33 -27.46
CA THR A 108 -0.48 -60.80 -27.80
C THR A 108 -0.61 -60.42 -29.29
N ALA A 109 0.04 -59.33 -29.69
CA ALA A 109 0.55 -58.96 -31.03
C ALA A 109 -0.13 -59.47 -32.31
N ILE A 110 -0.44 -58.52 -33.20
CA ILE A 110 0.37 -58.25 -34.41
C ILE A 110 0.27 -56.77 -34.79
#